data_AF-A0A7S0QAZ2-F1
#
_entry.id   AF-A0A7S0QAZ2-F1
#
_cell.length_a   1.000
_cell.length_b   1.000
_cell.length_c   1.000
_cell.angle_alpha   90.00
_cell.angle_beta   90.00
_cell.angle_gamma   90.00
#
_symmetry.space_group_name_H-M   'P 1'
#
loop_
_entity.id
_entity.type
_entity.pdbx_description
1 polymer ?
#
loop_
_entity_poly.entity_id
_entity_poly.type
_entity_poly.pdbx_seq_one_letter_code
_entity_poly.pdbx_strand_id
1 'polypeptide(L)'
;KREDWTWYATGPGGALRLGNGTIAIPCNHASQRRGEGDRSHLIFSDDLGETWRLSANGAFKTNEAAVAQLPDDSLLLISRDLSGTSRVLHRSLDFGASSWGEVWRCEELPETA
;
A
#
# COMPACT_ATOMS: atom_id res chain seq x y z
N LYS A 1 4.82 -11.62 8.06
CA LYS A 1 5.86 -10.73 7.48
C LYS A 1 6.91 -11.59 6.76
N ARG A 2 7.67 -11.06 5.79
CA ARG A 2 8.82 -11.78 5.22
C ARG A 2 10.00 -11.77 6.19
N GLU A 3 10.91 -12.75 6.06
CA GLU A 3 12.06 -12.92 6.96
C GLU A 3 13.05 -11.76 6.87
N ASP A 4 13.22 -11.21 5.67
CA ASP A 4 14.12 -10.10 5.36
C ASP A 4 13.58 -8.72 5.75
N TRP A 5 12.35 -8.65 6.26
CA TRP A 5 11.77 -7.41 6.76
C TRP A 5 12.14 -7.18 8.22
N THR A 6 12.73 -6.02 8.50
CA THR A 6 13.14 -5.58 9.85
C THR A 6 11.99 -4.96 10.63
N TRP A 7 11.12 -4.22 9.94
CA TRP A 7 9.91 -3.61 10.50
C TRP A 7 8.69 -3.95 9.64
N TYR A 8 7.53 -4.11 10.27
CA TYR A 8 6.26 -4.35 9.58
C TYR A 8 5.09 -3.86 10.43
N ALA A 9 4.22 -3.02 9.87
CA ALA A 9 3.03 -2.55 10.54
C ALA A 9 1.85 -2.38 9.58
N THR A 10 0.65 -2.41 10.11
CA THR A 10 -0.53 -1.88 9.43
C THR A 10 -0.49 -0.35 9.47
N GLY A 11 -0.88 0.30 8.37
CA GLY A 11 -1.05 1.75 8.32
C GLY A 11 -2.20 2.21 9.22
N PRO A 12 -2.08 3.37 9.88
CA PRO A 12 -3.17 3.95 10.66
C PRO A 12 -4.33 4.39 9.74
N GLY A 13 -5.57 4.33 10.23
CA GLY A 13 -6.75 4.85 9.54
C GLY A 13 -7.88 3.83 9.38
N GLY A 14 -7.57 2.60 8.95
CA GLY A 14 -8.55 1.51 8.90
C GLY A 14 -8.39 0.56 7.71
N ALA A 15 -9.25 -0.46 7.70
CA ALA A 15 -9.40 -1.41 6.59
C ALA A 15 -10.50 -0.97 5.62
N LEU A 16 -10.41 -1.42 4.37
CA LEU A 16 -11.44 -1.24 3.35
C LEU A 16 -12.06 -2.59 2.99
N ARG A 17 -13.39 -2.69 2.98
CA ARG A 17 -14.08 -3.82 2.37
C ARG A 17 -14.46 -3.47 0.94
N LEU A 18 -13.90 -4.20 -0.01
CA LEU A 18 -14.12 -4.01 -1.44
C LEU A 18 -15.53 -4.45 -1.86
N GLY A 19 -15.98 -4.01 -3.02
CA GLY A 19 -17.31 -4.37 -3.57
C GLY A 19 -17.52 -5.88 -3.72
N ASN A 20 -16.46 -6.65 -3.95
CA ASN A 20 -16.50 -8.12 -4.02
C ASN A 20 -16.46 -8.81 -2.64
N GLY A 21 -16.44 -8.06 -1.54
CA GLY A 21 -16.40 -8.55 -0.16
C GLY A 21 -15.00 -8.75 0.43
N THR A 22 -13.94 -8.69 -0.38
CA THR A 22 -12.54 -8.81 0.07
C THR A 22 -12.19 -7.67 1.03
N ILE A 23 -11.48 -7.96 2.11
CA ILE A 23 -10.92 -6.97 3.03
C ILE A 23 -9.51 -6.61 2.56
N ALA A 24 -9.21 -5.32 2.45
CA ALA A 24 -7.91 -4.78 2.13
C ALA A 24 -7.40 -3.93 3.32
N ILE A 25 -6.18 -4.21 3.79
CA ILE A 25 -5.54 -3.45 4.87
C ILE A 25 -4.22 -2.85 4.36
N PRO A 26 -4.05 -1.52 4.40
CA PRO A 26 -2.78 -0.90 4.10
C PRO A 26 -1.73 -1.21 5.15
N CYS A 27 -0.50 -1.47 4.70
CA CYS A 27 0.63 -1.85 5.52
C CYS A 27 1.90 -1.17 5.00
N ASN A 28 2.95 -1.19 5.82
CA ASN A 28 4.30 -0.80 5.45
C ASN A 28 5.33 -1.77 6.03
N HIS A 29 6.52 -1.74 5.45
CA HIS A 29 7.66 -2.50 5.95
C HIS A 29 8.97 -1.82 5.61
N ALA A 30 10.01 -2.15 6.38
CA ALA A 30 11.40 -1.87 6.05
C ALA A 30 12.11 -3.19 5.73
N SER A 31 12.90 -3.22 4.66
CA SER A 31 13.71 -4.37 4.26
C SER A 31 15.20 -4.12 4.50
N GLN A 32 15.91 -5.11 5.06
CA GLN A 32 17.37 -5.08 5.16
C GLN A 32 18.08 -5.49 3.87
N ARG A 33 17.33 -5.94 2.85
CA ARG A 33 17.92 -6.25 1.55
C ARG A 33 18.37 -4.97 0.87
N ARG A 34 19.59 -5.03 0.35
CA ARG A 34 20.21 -3.91 -0.36
C ARG A 34 19.31 -3.46 -1.53
N GLY A 35 18.83 -2.23 -1.46
CA GLY A 35 18.01 -1.60 -2.51
C GLY A 35 16.49 -1.77 -2.36
N GLU A 36 16.00 -2.47 -1.32
CA GLU A 36 14.55 -2.64 -1.12
C GLU A 36 13.93 -1.57 -0.21
N GLY A 37 14.54 -1.31 0.96
CA GLY A 37 14.18 -0.25 1.92
C GLY A 37 12.70 -0.18 2.32
N ASP A 38 12.22 1.02 2.66
CA ASP A 38 10.86 1.27 3.12
C ASP A 38 9.84 1.31 1.98
N ARG A 39 8.75 0.55 2.15
CA ARG A 39 7.66 0.45 1.19
C ARG A 39 6.30 0.26 1.84
N SER A 40 5.28 0.84 1.22
CA SER A 40 3.87 0.57 1.48
C SER A 40 3.34 -0.55 0.58
N HIS A 41 2.34 -1.29 1.06
CA HIS A 41 1.65 -2.37 0.34
C HIS A 41 0.28 -2.64 0.98
N LEU A 42 -0.45 -3.63 0.46
CA LEU A 42 -1.70 -4.12 1.05
C LEU A 42 -1.57 -5.57 1.49
N ILE A 43 -2.37 -5.96 2.49
CA ILE A 43 -2.77 -7.35 2.70
C ILE A 43 -4.25 -7.50 2.39
N PHE A 44 -4.62 -8.67 1.88
CA PHE A 44 -5.99 -9.00 1.52
C PHE A 44 -6.47 -10.27 2.20
N SER A 45 -7.75 -10.31 2.51
CA SER A 45 -8.47 -11.51 2.93
C SER A 45 -9.81 -11.58 2.21
N ASP A 46 -10.12 -12.72 1.59
CA ASP A 46 -11.39 -13.05 0.95
C ASP A 46 -12.24 -14.04 1.76
N ASP A 47 -11.74 -14.45 2.93
CA ASP A 47 -12.32 -15.43 3.85
C ASP A 47 -12.65 -14.83 5.23
N LEU A 48 -13.01 -13.54 5.25
CA LEU A 48 -13.42 -12.80 6.45
C LEU A 48 -12.32 -12.66 7.53
N GLY A 49 -11.06 -12.73 7.13
CA GLY A 49 -9.90 -12.47 7.99
C GLY A 49 -9.18 -13.72 8.49
N GLU A 50 -9.60 -14.92 8.06
CA GLU A 50 -8.99 -16.19 8.42
C GLU A 50 -7.60 -16.34 7.80
N THR A 51 -7.45 -16.00 6.51
CA THR A 51 -6.16 -16.01 5.81
C THR A 51 -5.87 -14.68 5.13
N TRP A 52 -4.57 -14.41 4.95
CA TRP A 52 -4.09 -13.14 4.43
C TRP A 52 -3.02 -13.34 3.36
N ARG A 53 -3.15 -12.59 2.26
CA ARG A 53 -2.15 -12.53 1.19
C ARG A 53 -1.58 -11.12 1.03
N LEU A 54 -0.30 -11.03 0.71
CA LEU A 54 0.37 -9.76 0.41
C LEU A 54 0.10 -9.33 -1.03
N SER A 55 -0.03 -8.02 -1.24
CA SER A 55 0.12 -7.40 -2.55
C SER A 55 1.60 -7.33 -2.96
N ALA A 56 1.85 -6.96 -4.21
CA ALA A 56 3.12 -6.40 -4.64
C ALA A 56 3.47 -5.15 -3.82
N ASN A 57 4.77 -4.88 -3.71
CA ASN A 57 5.26 -3.69 -3.03
C ASN A 57 4.97 -2.44 -3.85
N GLY A 58 4.58 -1.36 -3.18
CA GLY A 58 4.50 -0.02 -3.75
C GLY A 58 5.88 0.61 -3.97
N ALA A 59 5.89 1.93 -4.10
CA ALA A 59 7.07 2.72 -4.42
C ALA A 59 8.09 2.67 -3.30
N PHE A 60 9.34 2.87 -3.69
CA PHE A 60 10.42 3.08 -2.73
C PHE A 60 10.23 4.39 -1.94
N LYS A 61 10.68 4.41 -0.68
CA LYS A 61 10.54 5.55 0.25
C LYS A 61 9.07 5.91 0.54
N THR A 62 8.23 4.90 0.70
CA THR A 62 6.85 5.07 1.15
C THR A 62 6.64 4.42 2.52
N ASN A 63 5.71 4.97 3.32
CA ASN A 63 5.47 4.49 4.69
C ASN A 63 3.97 4.34 5.03
N GLU A 64 3.41 5.13 5.97
CA GLU A 64 1.99 5.03 6.31
C GLU A 64 1.11 5.25 5.08
N ALA A 65 0.11 4.39 4.88
CA ALA A 65 -0.72 4.44 3.69
C ALA A 65 -2.20 4.22 3.98
N ALA A 66 -3.04 4.70 3.08
CA ALA A 66 -4.47 4.46 3.01
C ALA A 66 -4.84 3.88 1.64
N VAL A 67 -6.01 3.24 1.55
CA VAL A 67 -6.50 2.64 0.31
C VAL A 67 -7.93 3.06 0.01
N ALA A 68 -8.23 3.29 -1.26
CA ALA A 68 -9.56 3.51 -1.78
C ALA A 68 -9.84 2.59 -2.97
N GLN A 69 -11.10 2.17 -3.13
CA GLN A 69 -11.60 1.58 -4.36
C GLN A 69 -12.25 2.69 -5.19
N LEU A 70 -11.85 2.81 -6.45
CA LEU A 70 -12.38 3.80 -7.39
C LEU A 70 -13.65 3.27 -8.09
N PRO A 71 -14.44 4.14 -8.76
CA PRO A 71 -15.68 3.73 -9.44
C PRO A 71 -15.50 2.71 -10.56
N ASP A 72 -14.30 2.55 -11.10
CA ASP A 72 -13.96 1.54 -12.10
C ASP A 72 -13.32 0.28 -11.50
N ASP A 73 -13.60 0.04 -10.22
CA ASP A 73 -13.12 -1.08 -9.39
C ASP A 73 -11.61 -1.15 -9.17
N SER A 74 -10.83 -0.22 -9.72
CA SER A 74 -9.40 -0.15 -9.46
C SER A 74 -9.10 0.31 -8.03
N LEU A 75 -7.94 -0.11 -7.50
CA LEU A 75 -7.47 0.35 -6.20
C LEU A 75 -6.52 1.53 -6.35
N LEU A 76 -6.66 2.49 -5.45
CA LEU A 76 -5.72 3.59 -5.25
C LEU A 76 -5.08 3.44 -3.86
N LEU A 77 -3.77 3.17 -3.84
CA LEU A 77 -2.96 3.22 -2.62
C LEU A 77 -2.31 4.59 -2.51
N ILE A 78 -2.55 5.27 -1.40
CA ILE A 78 -2.12 6.64 -1.14
C ILE A 78 -1.16 6.58 0.04
N SER A 79 0.12 6.82 -0.22
CA SER A 79 1.19 6.58 0.75
C SER A 79 1.87 7.87 1.15
N ARG A 80 2.35 7.90 2.40
CA ARG A 80 3.29 8.90 2.88
C ARG A 80 4.60 8.83 2.12
N ASP A 81 5.13 9.98 1.71
CA ASP A 81 6.44 10.06 1.06
C ASP A 81 7.51 10.38 2.09
N LEU A 82 8.44 9.45 2.30
CA LEU A 82 9.56 9.67 3.23
C LEU A 82 10.59 10.68 2.70
N SER A 83 10.48 11.13 1.46
CA SER A 83 11.23 12.28 0.96
C SER A 83 10.57 13.63 1.30
N GLY A 84 9.35 13.64 1.84
CA GLY A 84 8.70 14.82 2.39
C GLY A 84 8.23 15.85 1.36
N THR A 85 7.79 15.40 0.18
CA THR A 85 7.30 16.30 -0.89
C THR A 85 5.78 16.33 -0.94
N SER A 86 5.15 15.19 -1.21
CA SER A 86 3.72 15.05 -1.48
C SER A 86 3.32 13.59 -1.41
N ARG A 87 2.02 13.29 -1.37
CA ARG A 87 1.52 11.91 -1.34
C ARG A 87 1.99 11.15 -2.59
N VAL A 88 2.44 9.91 -2.38
CA VAL A 88 2.74 8.97 -3.48
C VAL A 88 1.53 8.09 -3.73
N LEU A 89 1.02 8.13 -4.95
CA LEU A 89 -0.16 7.40 -5.36
C LEU A 89 0.22 6.24 -6.27
N HIS A 90 -0.47 5.13 -6.08
CA HIS A 90 -0.38 3.93 -6.90
C HIS A 90 -1.75 3.48 -7.33
N ARG A 91 -1.90 3.13 -8.61
CA ARG A 91 -3.14 2.56 -9.12
C ARG A 91 -2.96 1.10 -9.52
N SER A 92 -3.93 0.24 -9.20
CA SER A 92 -3.89 -1.18 -9.53
C SER A 92 -5.24 -1.66 -10.08
N LEU A 93 -5.20 -2.44 -11.16
CA LEU A 93 -6.39 -3.05 -11.78
C LEU A 93 -6.63 -4.50 -11.33
N ASP A 94 -5.67 -5.10 -10.61
CA ASP A 94 -5.65 -6.50 -10.20
C ASP A 94 -5.51 -6.65 -8.67
N PHE A 95 -5.99 -5.65 -7.92
CA PHE A 95 -5.87 -5.60 -6.45
C PHE A 95 -4.43 -5.76 -5.97
N GLY A 96 -3.46 -5.18 -6.66
CA GLY A 96 -2.04 -5.23 -6.34
C GLY A 96 -1.46 -6.64 -6.35
N ALA A 97 -2.12 -7.62 -6.98
CA ALA A 97 -1.66 -9.01 -6.95
C ALA A 97 -0.31 -9.19 -7.65
N SER A 98 -0.14 -8.58 -8.83
CA SER A 98 1.06 -8.76 -9.66
C SER A 98 2.00 -7.56 -9.58
N SER A 99 1.43 -6.34 -9.62
CA SER A 99 2.16 -5.08 -9.58
C SER A 99 1.23 -3.92 -9.26
N TRP A 100 1.77 -2.87 -8.67
CA TRP A 100 1.16 -1.56 -8.78
C TRP A 100 1.50 -0.98 -10.17
N GLY A 101 0.50 -0.41 -10.84
CA GLY A 101 0.65 0.23 -12.14
C GLY A 101 1.35 1.59 -12.01
N GLU A 102 0.77 2.62 -12.62
CA GLU A 102 1.33 3.97 -12.57
C GLU A 102 1.55 4.45 -11.14
N VAL A 103 2.70 5.10 -10.95
CA VAL A 103 3.14 5.69 -9.68
C VAL A 103 3.40 7.16 -9.93
N TRP A 104 2.79 8.03 -9.12
CA TRP A 104 3.03 9.46 -9.21
C TRP A 104 3.02 10.13 -7.85
N ARG A 105 3.77 11.23 -7.77
CA ARG A 105 3.72 12.16 -6.64
C ARG A 105 2.63 13.17 -6.95
N CYS A 106 1.61 13.25 -6.11
CA CYS A 106 0.45 14.11 -6.34
C CYS A 106 0.72 15.49 -5.71
N GLU A 107 1.15 16.46 -6.52
CA GLU A 107 1.49 17.81 -6.06
C GLU A 107 0.32 18.54 -5.40
N GLU A 108 -0.91 18.17 -5.76
CA GLU A 108 -2.15 18.67 -5.16
C GLU A 108 -2.38 18.15 -3.73
N LEU A 109 -1.63 17.12 -3.32
CA LEU A 109 -1.65 16.54 -1.98
C LEU A 109 -0.25 16.68 -1.33
N PRO A 110 0.18 17.92 -0.99
CA PRO A 110 1.48 18.16 -0.39
C PRO A 110 1.59 17.53 1.00
N GLU A 111 2.81 17.15 1.38
CA GLU A 111 3.14 16.74 2.74
C GLU A 111 4.05 17.80 3.35
N THR A 112 3.62 18.37 4.47
CA THR A 112 4.48 19.24 5.27
C THR A 112 5.19 18.39 6.32
N ALA A 113 6.51 18.56 6.42
CA ALA A 113 7.34 17.93 7.44
C ALA A 113 6.94 18.34 8.86
#